data_AF-A0A7W0S1D7-F1
#
_entry.id   AF-A0A7W0S1D7-F1
#
_cell.length_a   1.000
_cell.length_b   1.000
_cell.length_c   1.000
_cell.angle_alpha   90.00
_cell.angle_beta   90.00
_cell.angle_gamma   90.00
#
_symmetry.space_group_name_H-M   'P 1'
#
loop_
_entity.id
_entity.type
_entity.pdbx_description
1 polymer ?
#
loop_
_entity_poly.entity_id
_entity_poly.type
_entity_poly.pdbx_seq_one_letter_code
_entity_poly.pdbx_strand_id
1 'polypeptide(L)'
;MVGEDDVVIEHPNRDKAASKTTKAIVVLLMLVSAALVTIVTVGGWDTLQGAKPLQIAYILIYLLIAYYIARWRSGMLPVAAALAIVLLIFAAVAGPEWFTRDKEGFTDPTIDEGTLGLLTLILVPVQALLIAFAMQGFSQQWSVEVERHPDGTTRAATA
;
A
#
# COMPACT_ATOMS: atom_id res chain seq x y z
N MET A 1 -38.11 24.99 19.90
CA MET A 1 -37.81 24.97 18.45
C MET A 1 -36.73 23.93 18.25
N VAL A 2 -37.12 22.72 17.86
CA VAL A 2 -36.19 21.64 17.49
C VAL A 2 -35.85 21.91 16.04
N GLY A 3 -34.64 22.40 15.76
CA GLY A 3 -34.26 22.83 14.42
C GLY A 3 -34.21 21.65 13.46
N GLU A 4 -34.70 21.85 12.24
CA GLU A 4 -34.53 20.98 11.07
C GLU A 4 -33.06 20.85 10.62
N ASP A 5 -32.11 21.42 11.38
CA ASP A 5 -30.71 21.66 10.99
C ASP A 5 -29.69 20.65 11.53
N ASP A 6 -30.06 19.69 12.40
CA ASP A 6 -29.08 18.81 13.07
C ASP A 6 -28.99 17.43 12.40
N VAL A 7 -28.77 17.42 11.09
CA VAL A 7 -28.43 16.19 10.34
C VAL A 7 -26.92 16.00 10.39
N VAL A 8 -26.46 14.97 11.11
CA VAL A 8 -25.03 14.65 11.23
C VAL A 8 -24.64 13.57 10.23
N ILE A 9 -23.67 13.86 9.35
CA ILE A 9 -23.09 12.85 8.45
C ILE A 9 -22.10 12.00 9.25
N GLU A 10 -22.43 10.72 9.41
CA GLU A 10 -21.57 9.72 10.05
C GLU A 10 -21.00 8.73 9.02
N HIS A 11 -19.77 8.26 9.26
CA HIS A 11 -19.16 7.16 8.51
C HIS A 11 -19.10 5.90 9.40
N PRO A 12 -20.21 5.20 9.63
CA PRO A 12 -20.30 4.16 10.66
C PRO A 12 -19.29 3.02 10.47
N ASN A 13 -18.89 2.76 9.23
CA ASN A 13 -17.89 1.73 8.93
C ASN A 13 -16.47 2.11 9.37
N ARG A 14 -16.13 3.40 9.51
CA ARG A 14 -14.80 3.84 9.95
C ARG A 14 -14.57 3.62 11.44
N ASP A 15 -15.64 3.56 12.23
CA ASP A 15 -15.55 3.39 13.67
C ASP A 15 -15.36 1.95 14.12
N LYS A 16 -15.70 0.99 13.24
CA LYS A 16 -15.52 -0.44 13.49
C LYS A 16 -14.05 -0.76 13.77
N ALA A 17 -13.81 -1.52 14.83
CA ALA A 17 -12.48 -2.00 15.18
C ALA A 17 -11.81 -2.75 14.01
N ALA A 18 -12.57 -3.59 13.31
CA ALA A 18 -12.09 -4.31 12.12
C ALA A 18 -11.55 -3.36 11.04
N SER A 19 -12.23 -2.24 10.77
CA SER A 19 -11.81 -1.28 9.74
C SER A 19 -10.60 -0.46 10.15
N LYS A 20 -10.49 -0.09 11.43
CA LYS A 20 -9.28 0.53 11.97
C LYS A 20 -8.09 -0.42 11.88
N THR A 21 -8.27 -1.70 12.19
CA THR A 21 -7.24 -2.74 12.07
C THR A 21 -6.82 -2.96 10.61
N THR A 22 -7.76 -3.17 9.69
CA THR A 22 -7.43 -3.34 8.26
C THR A 22 -6.70 -2.14 7.71
N LYS A 23 -7.13 -0.92 8.04
CA LYS A 23 -6.42 0.31 7.66
C LYS A 23 -4.97 0.30 8.16
N ALA A 24 -4.75 -0.02 9.44
CA ALA A 24 -3.42 -0.06 10.02
C ALA A 24 -2.52 -1.09 9.33
N ILE A 25 -3.05 -2.28 9.03
CA ILE A 25 -2.32 -3.35 8.32
C ILE A 25 -1.94 -2.89 6.91
N VAL A 26 -2.88 -2.33 6.14
CA VAL A 26 -2.60 -1.84 4.77
C VAL A 26 -1.54 -0.75 4.79
N VAL A 27 -1.65 0.23 5.69
CA VAL A 27 -0.65 1.31 5.83
C VAL A 27 0.71 0.73 6.20
N LEU A 28 0.78 -0.19 7.16
CA LEU A 28 2.03 -0.85 7.55
C LEU A 28 2.67 -1.60 6.37
N LEU A 29 1.90 -2.39 5.63
CA LEU A 29 2.39 -3.15 4.49
C LEU A 29 2.93 -2.23 3.38
N MET A 30 2.29 -1.08 3.14
CA MET A 30 2.80 -0.08 2.20
C MET A 30 4.13 0.54 2.66
N LEU A 31 4.25 0.87 3.95
CA LEU A 31 5.49 1.42 4.51
C LEU A 31 6.63 0.39 4.46
N VAL A 32 6.36 -0.88 4.80
CA VAL A 32 7.32 -1.98 4.68
C VAL A 32 7.75 -2.15 3.22
N SER A 33 6.81 -2.10 2.27
CA SER A 33 7.11 -2.18 0.84
C SER A 33 8.02 -1.03 0.40
N ALA A 34 7.70 0.21 0.79
CA ALA A 34 8.52 1.38 0.46
C ALA A 34 9.92 1.30 1.06
N ALA A 35 10.03 0.82 2.30
CA ALA A 35 11.31 0.60 2.97
C ALA A 35 12.15 -0.48 2.26
N LEU A 36 11.56 -1.63 1.92
CA LEU A 36 12.23 -2.70 1.18
C LEU A 36 12.72 -2.22 -0.18
N VAL A 37 11.87 -1.53 -0.96
CA VAL A 37 12.28 -0.97 -2.25
C VAL A 37 13.42 0.03 -2.05
N THR A 38 13.35 0.89 -1.04
CA THR A 38 14.43 1.86 -0.73
C THR A 38 15.75 1.14 -0.43
N ILE A 39 15.74 0.08 0.39
CA ILE A 39 16.94 -0.69 0.72
C ILE A 39 17.52 -1.32 -0.55
N VAL A 40 16.68 -1.90 -1.42
CA VAL A 40 17.13 -2.47 -2.70
C VAL A 40 17.67 -1.38 -3.64
N THR A 41 17.03 -0.20 -3.70
CA THR A 41 17.48 0.92 -4.54
C THR A 41 18.84 1.44 -4.11
N VAL A 42 19.03 1.64 -2.81
CA VAL A 42 20.28 2.17 -2.25
C VAL A 42 21.38 1.11 -2.32
N GLY A 43 21.07 -0.13 -1.95
CA GLY A 43 22.05 -1.23 -1.98
C GLY A 43 22.50 -1.60 -3.39
N GLY A 44 21.59 -1.55 -4.37
CA GLY A 44 21.90 -1.82 -5.79
C GLY A 44 22.26 -0.58 -6.61
N TRP A 45 22.54 0.57 -5.98
CA TRP A 45 22.59 1.85 -6.70
C TRP A 45 23.52 1.84 -7.91
N ASP A 46 24.72 1.27 -7.78
CA ASP A 46 25.72 1.29 -8.86
C ASP A 46 25.40 0.29 -9.98
N THR A 47 24.57 -0.71 -9.70
CA THR A 47 24.24 -1.80 -10.62
C THR A 47 22.88 -1.61 -11.31
N LEU A 48 22.00 -0.78 -10.75
CA LEU A 48 20.67 -0.47 -11.28
C LEU A 48 20.75 0.45 -12.51
N GLN A 49 20.82 -0.15 -13.71
CA GLN A 49 20.74 0.56 -14.98
C GLN A 49 19.26 0.79 -15.36
N GLY A 50 18.86 2.04 -15.58
CA GLY A 50 17.50 2.41 -16.03
C GLY A 50 16.36 2.28 -15.00
N ALA A 51 16.54 1.48 -13.94
CA ALA A 51 15.50 1.22 -12.94
C ALA A 51 15.38 2.29 -11.83
N LYS A 52 16.40 3.14 -11.63
CA LYS A 52 16.44 4.12 -10.52
C LYS A 52 15.23 5.06 -10.50
N PRO A 53 14.85 5.72 -11.62
CA PRO A 53 13.72 6.65 -11.60
C PRO A 53 12.40 5.95 -11.29
N LEU A 54 12.23 4.72 -11.79
CA LEU A 54 11.04 3.91 -11.55
C LEU A 54 10.92 3.51 -10.08
N GLN A 55 12.00 3.06 -9.45
CA GLN A 55 11.99 2.68 -8.04
C GLN A 55 11.72 3.90 -7.13
N ILE A 56 12.35 5.04 -7.41
CA ILE A 56 12.10 6.29 -6.67
C ILE A 56 10.62 6.70 -6.81
N ALA A 57 10.06 6.63 -8.02
CA ALA A 57 8.64 6.91 -8.24
C ALA A 57 7.74 5.97 -7.43
N TYR A 58 8.03 4.66 -7.42
CA TYR A 58 7.30 3.67 -6.63
C TYR A 58 7.32 3.99 -5.13
N ILE A 59 8.49 4.33 -4.58
CA ILE A 59 8.65 4.70 -3.17
C ILE A 59 7.75 5.90 -2.84
N LEU A 60 7.85 6.99 -3.60
CA LEU A 60 7.09 8.21 -3.35
C LEU A 60 5.57 7.98 -3.48
N ILE A 61 5.15 7.24 -4.51
CA ILE A 61 3.74 6.91 -4.72
C ILE A 61 3.21 6.04 -3.58
N TYR A 62 3.97 5.04 -3.11
CA TYR A 62 3.55 4.20 -2.00
C TYR A 62 3.38 5.00 -0.71
N LEU A 63 4.32 5.89 -0.40
CA LEU A 63 4.22 6.77 0.77
C LEU A 63 3.02 7.71 0.68
N LEU A 64 2.78 8.29 -0.49
CA LEU A 64 1.64 9.19 -0.73
C LEU A 64 0.30 8.46 -0.56
N ILE A 65 0.17 7.27 -1.14
CA ILE A 65 -1.05 6.45 -1.02
C ILE A 65 -1.25 6.00 0.43
N ALA A 66 -0.20 5.57 1.12
CA ALA A 66 -0.26 5.17 2.53
C ALA A 66 -0.81 6.33 3.39
N TYR A 67 -0.34 7.56 3.15
CA TYR A 67 -0.84 8.75 3.81
C TYR A 67 -2.33 9.03 3.53
N TYR A 68 -2.78 8.88 2.28
CA TYR A 68 -4.20 9.05 1.94
C TYR A 68 -5.09 7.96 2.56
N ILE A 69 -4.64 6.71 2.59
CA ILE A 69 -5.35 5.60 3.24
C ILE A 69 -5.43 5.84 4.75
N ALA A 70 -4.35 6.30 5.38
CA ALA A 70 -4.34 6.66 6.80
C ALA A 70 -5.40 7.71 7.14
N ARG A 71 -5.68 8.62 6.19
CA ARG A 71 -6.72 9.65 6.20
C ARG A 71 -8.08 9.19 5.68
N TRP A 72 -8.35 7.89 5.67
CA TRP A 72 -9.65 7.29 5.30
C TRP A 72 -10.08 7.53 3.84
N ARG A 73 -9.15 7.79 2.91
CA ARG A 73 -9.46 7.85 1.47
C ARG A 73 -9.57 6.44 0.88
N SER A 74 -10.76 5.85 0.96
CA SER A 74 -11.06 4.48 0.52
C SER A 74 -10.81 4.22 -0.97
N GLY A 75 -10.99 5.24 -1.82
CA GLY A 75 -10.70 5.13 -3.26
C GLY A 75 -9.25 4.79 -3.59
N MET A 76 -8.33 4.93 -2.64
CA MET A 76 -6.93 4.57 -2.83
C MET A 76 -6.63 3.08 -2.59
N LEU A 77 -7.54 2.31 -1.97
CA LEU A 77 -7.33 0.88 -1.72
C LEU A 77 -7.23 0.06 -3.01
N PRO A 78 -8.12 0.22 -4.02
CA PRO A 78 -7.98 -0.50 -5.29
C PRO A 78 -6.72 -0.08 -6.06
N VAL A 79 -6.34 1.20 -5.98
CA VAL A 79 -5.11 1.71 -6.61
C VAL A 79 -3.87 1.08 -5.95
N ALA A 80 -3.86 0.98 -4.61
CA ALA A 80 -2.80 0.30 -3.88
C ALA A 80 -2.67 -1.17 -4.30
N ALA A 81 -3.80 -1.89 -4.43
CA ALA A 81 -3.80 -3.28 -4.88
C ALA A 81 -3.26 -3.41 -6.32
N ALA A 82 -3.64 -2.53 -7.24
CA ALA A 82 -3.16 -2.56 -8.61
C ALA A 82 -1.64 -2.33 -8.70
N LEU A 83 -1.10 -1.35 -7.97
CA LEU A 83 0.34 -1.11 -7.91
C LEU A 83 1.08 -2.27 -7.23
N ALA A 84 0.49 -2.87 -6.20
CA ALA A 84 1.06 -4.04 -5.53
C ALA A 84 1.17 -5.25 -6.47
N ILE A 85 0.20 -5.46 -7.38
CA ILE A 85 0.30 -6.50 -8.41
C ILE A 85 1.50 -6.24 -9.32
N VAL A 86 1.69 -5.02 -9.80
CA VAL A 86 2.81 -4.68 -10.69
C VAL A 86 4.15 -4.85 -9.98
N LEU A 87 4.29 -4.35 -8.74
CA LEU A 87 5.50 -4.50 -7.96
C LEU A 87 5.79 -5.98 -7.62
N LEU A 88 4.76 -6.78 -7.34
CA LEU A 88 4.87 -8.21 -7.12
C LEU A 88 5.48 -8.91 -8.33
N ILE A 89 4.98 -8.60 -9.53
CA ILE A 89 5.48 -9.19 -10.78
C ILE A 89 6.96 -8.81 -10.99
N PHE A 90 7.31 -7.54 -10.82
CA PHE A 90 8.70 -7.10 -10.93
C PHE A 90 9.61 -7.77 -9.91
N ALA A 91 9.17 -7.89 -8.65
CA ALA A 91 9.92 -8.57 -7.61
C ALA A 91 10.12 -10.07 -7.93
N ALA A 92 9.09 -10.74 -8.43
CA ALA A 92 9.14 -12.16 -8.78
C ALA A 92 10.10 -12.44 -9.95
N VAL A 93 10.20 -11.53 -10.92
CA VAL A 93 11.10 -11.67 -12.07
C VAL A 93 12.52 -11.21 -11.73
N ALA A 94 12.68 -10.09 -11.02
CA ALA A 94 14.00 -9.54 -10.72
C ALA A 94 14.71 -10.23 -9.56
N GLY A 95 13.98 -10.80 -8.60
CA GLY A 95 14.54 -11.46 -7.42
C GLY A 95 15.55 -12.56 -7.77
N PRO A 96 15.20 -13.55 -8.63
CA PRO A 96 16.12 -14.59 -9.07
C PRO A 96 17.37 -14.06 -9.79
N GLU A 97 17.24 -12.97 -10.55
CA GLU A 97 18.34 -12.39 -11.34
C GLU A 97 19.43 -11.76 -10.48
N TRP A 98 19.16 -11.40 -9.23
CA TRP A 98 20.22 -10.98 -8.32
C TRP A 98 21.19 -12.12 -8.01
N PHE A 99 20.68 -13.33 -7.81
CA PHE A 99 21.52 -14.50 -7.51
C PHE A 99 22.38 -14.94 -8.71
N THR A 100 22.04 -14.53 -9.94
CA THR A 100 22.83 -14.86 -11.13
C THR A 100 24.06 -13.96 -11.30
N ARG A 101 24.10 -12.83 -10.59
CA ARG A 101 25.17 -11.82 -10.63
C ARG A 101 26.34 -12.11 -9.68
N ASP A 102 26.20 -13.09 -8.80
CA ASP A 102 27.29 -13.62 -7.94
C ASP A 102 28.30 -14.42 -8.78
N LYS A 103 28.95 -13.73 -9.73
CA LYS A 103 29.93 -14.26 -10.68
C LYS A 103 30.95 -13.19 -11.04
N GLU A 104 32.17 -13.63 -11.34
CA GLU A 104 33.23 -12.74 -11.79
C GLU A 104 32.82 -11.98 -13.07
N GLY A 105 33.08 -10.67 -13.08
CA GLY A 105 32.81 -9.77 -14.23
C GLY A 105 31.61 -8.84 -14.08
N PHE A 106 30.85 -8.92 -12.98
CA PHE A 106 29.84 -7.92 -12.63
C PHE A 106 30.42 -6.82 -11.73
N THR A 107 29.81 -5.64 -11.77
CA THR A 107 30.07 -4.59 -10.78
C THR A 107 29.37 -4.97 -9.48
N ASP A 108 30.14 -5.03 -8.40
CA ASP A 108 29.63 -5.34 -7.08
C ASP A 108 28.73 -4.19 -6.55
N PRO A 109 27.51 -4.50 -6.08
CA PRO A 109 26.65 -3.56 -5.38
C PRO A 109 27.17 -3.23 -3.97
N THR A 110 26.58 -2.22 -3.35
CA THR A 110 26.91 -1.85 -1.96
C THR A 110 26.48 -2.92 -0.96
N ILE A 111 25.38 -3.61 -1.24
CA ILE A 111 24.88 -4.76 -0.46
C ILE A 111 25.01 -6.01 -1.32
N ASP A 112 25.55 -7.08 -0.75
CA ASP A 112 25.65 -8.42 -1.33
C ASP A 112 24.41 -8.82 -2.18
N GLU A 113 24.68 -9.38 -3.36
CA GLU A 113 23.67 -9.73 -4.36
C GLU A 113 22.66 -10.74 -3.83
N GLY A 114 23.11 -11.74 -3.05
CA GLY A 114 22.23 -12.72 -2.44
C GLY A 114 21.24 -12.07 -1.48
N THR A 115 21.71 -11.09 -0.70
CA THR A 115 20.89 -10.29 0.22
C THR A 115 19.91 -9.40 -0.54
N LEU A 116 20.34 -8.72 -1.61
CA LEU A 116 19.46 -7.94 -2.48
C LEU A 116 18.39 -8.81 -3.16
N GLY A 117 18.76 -10.00 -3.62
CA GLY A 117 17.86 -11.00 -4.17
C GLY A 117 16.82 -11.46 -3.17
N LEU A 118 17.24 -11.79 -1.93
CA LEU A 118 16.34 -12.19 -0.85
C LEU A 118 15.37 -11.06 -0.49
N LEU A 119 15.85 -9.83 -0.30
CA LEU A 119 15.01 -8.66 -0.01
C LEU A 119 14.00 -8.40 -1.11
N THR A 120 14.42 -8.54 -2.37
CA THR A 120 13.53 -8.43 -3.54
C THR A 120 12.48 -9.54 -3.52
N LEU A 121 12.84 -10.80 -3.21
CA LEU A 121 11.88 -11.90 -3.13
C LEU A 121 10.90 -11.76 -1.95
N ILE A 122 11.32 -11.16 -0.83
CA ILE A 122 10.41 -10.85 0.30
C ILE A 122 9.31 -9.86 -0.12
N LEU A 123 9.53 -9.01 -1.12
CA LEU A 123 8.46 -8.15 -1.64
C LEU A 123 7.28 -8.97 -2.18
N VAL A 124 7.50 -10.17 -2.71
CA VAL A 124 6.41 -11.01 -3.27
C VAL A 124 5.34 -11.36 -2.22
N PRO A 125 5.65 -12.00 -1.08
CA PRO A 125 4.65 -12.25 -0.05
C PRO A 125 4.10 -10.95 0.57
N VAL A 126 4.92 -9.90 0.71
CA VAL A 126 4.45 -8.60 1.22
C VAL A 126 3.39 -7.99 0.30
N GLN A 127 3.61 -8.00 -1.02
CA GLN A 127 2.64 -7.50 -1.99
C GLN A 127 1.39 -8.38 -2.03
N ALA A 128 1.52 -9.71 -1.93
CA ALA A 128 0.36 -10.61 -1.88
C ALA A 128 -0.53 -10.31 -0.68
N LEU A 129 0.06 -10.09 0.51
CA LEU A 129 -0.66 -9.66 1.70
C LEU A 129 -1.30 -8.28 1.50
N LEU A 130 -0.56 -7.32 0.92
CA LEU A 130 -1.07 -5.97 0.66
C LEU A 130 -2.32 -6.02 -0.24
N ILE A 131 -2.29 -6.82 -1.31
CA ILE A 131 -3.43 -7.02 -2.19
C ILE A 131 -4.62 -7.58 -1.41
N ALA A 132 -4.42 -8.66 -0.64
CA ALA A 132 -5.49 -9.28 0.12
C ALA A 132 -6.16 -8.32 1.12
N PHE A 133 -5.36 -7.60 1.91
CA PHE A 133 -5.88 -6.65 2.90
C PHE A 133 -6.46 -5.39 2.27
N ALA A 134 -5.93 -4.93 1.13
CA ALA A 134 -6.51 -3.80 0.40
C ALA A 134 -7.91 -4.16 -0.14
N MET A 135 -8.07 -5.36 -0.73
CA MET A 135 -9.36 -5.86 -1.21
C MET A 135 -10.35 -6.07 -0.06
N GLN A 136 -9.89 -6.60 1.07
CA GLN A 136 -10.70 -6.71 2.29
C GLN A 136 -11.11 -5.33 2.84
N GLY A 137 -10.21 -4.36 2.85
CA GLY A 137 -10.54 -2.99 3.28
C GLY A 137 -11.55 -2.34 2.34
N PHE A 138 -11.46 -2.61 1.05
CA PHE A 138 -12.39 -2.08 0.07
C PHE A 138 -13.79 -2.66 0.24
N SER A 139 -13.90 -3.97 0.49
CA SER A 139 -15.19 -4.63 0.76
C SER A 139 -15.86 -4.21 2.08
N GLN A 140 -15.13 -3.54 2.98
CA GLN A 140 -15.69 -2.94 4.21
C GLN A 140 -16.39 -1.60 3.98
N GLN A 141 -16.43 -1.08 2.75
CA GLN A 141 -17.26 0.06 2.36
C GLN A 141 -17.05 1.31 3.25
N TRP A 142 -15.80 1.74 3.44
CA TRP A 142 -15.47 2.93 4.25
C TRP A 142 -15.98 4.26 3.67
N SER A 143 -16.50 4.26 2.44
CA SER A 143 -17.12 5.40 1.76
C SER A 143 -18.59 5.58 2.10
N VAL A 144 -19.24 4.60 2.75
CA VAL A 144 -20.66 4.71 3.08
C VAL A 144 -20.86 5.80 4.13
N GLU A 145 -21.72 6.75 3.77
CA GLU A 145 -22.15 7.90 4.55
C GLU A 145 -23.61 7.69 4.96
N VAL A 146 -23.89 7.95 6.24
CA VAL A 146 -25.23 7.83 6.80
C VAL A 146 -25.57 9.17 7.44
N GLU A 147 -26.71 9.73 7.04
CA GLU A 147 -27.32 10.88 7.68
C GLU A 147 -28.08 10.40 8.91
N ARG A 148 -27.68 10.88 10.09
CA ARG A 148 -28.43 10.68 11.33
C ARG A 148 -29.29 11.92 11.58
N HIS A 149 -30.61 11.72 11.63
CA HIS A 149 -31.57 12.75 11.95
C HIS A 149 -31.78 12.89 13.47
N PRO A 150 -32.29 14.04 13.95
CA PRO A 150 -32.54 14.28 15.38
C PRO A 150 -33.54 13.32 16.02
N ASP A 151 -34.41 12.70 15.21
CA ASP A 151 -35.38 11.69 15.62
C ASP A 151 -34.77 10.28 15.80
N GLY A 152 -33.46 10.15 15.61
CA GLY A 152 -32.73 8.89 15.71
C GLY A 152 -32.85 8.00 14.47
N THR A 153 -33.57 8.43 13.43
CA THR A 153 -33.60 7.70 12.17
C THR A 153 -32.31 7.92 11.38
N THR A 154 -31.85 6.88 10.72
CA THR A 154 -30.69 6.93 9.83
C THR A 154 -31.11 6.71 8.39
N ARG A 155 -30.72 7.61 7.49
CA ARG A 155 -30.89 7.44 6.04
C ARG A 155 -29.52 7.36 5.38
N ALA A 156 -29.43 6.63 4.27
CA ALA A 156 -28.24 6.70 3.43
C ALA A 156 -28.08 8.16 2.98
N ALA A 157 -26.90 8.75 3.19
CA ALA A 157 -26.65 10.11 2.75
C ALA A 157 -26.81 10.15 1.23
N THR A 158 -27.75 10.95 0.71
CA THR A 158 -27.90 11.10 -0.74
C THR A 158 -26.76 11.98 -1.23
N ALA A 159 -25.85 11.39 -2.02
CA ALA A 159 -24.71 12.07 -2.63
C ALA A 159 -25.13 13.19 -3.60
#